data_AF-A0A7S1M359-F1
#
_entry.id   AF-A0A7S1M359-F1
#
_cell.length_a   1.000
_cell.length_b   1.000
_cell.length_c   1.000
_cell.angle_alpha   90.00
_cell.angle_beta   90.00
_cell.angle_gamma   90.00
#
_symmetry.space_group_name_H-M   'P 1'
#
loop_
_entity.id
_entity.type
_entity.pdbx_description
1 polymer ?
#
loop_
_entity_poly.entity_id
_entity_poly.type
_entity_poly.pdbx_seq_one_letter_code
_entity_poly.pdbx_strand_id
1 'polypeptide(L)'
;PGERPAAPAAAGGSVSLLQDSSTSAHRSSGGSLRASAGRGARAEASQRQQLLERALGLLREEGGRLKSETLSVLAARTVADPFLKVKTLIQRLIERLLSEATSEATKRGFCDTKLSKALQDRTFRYEAAMKLNAELRSLEAKKDSLEMEISDLTGSKAALEDTLQTATGDRAVDKSNNLADIKTAEEGLHAITEAIMILKTFYKDAAKATVLVQKASPVDEDTSGPGFEGAYRGAQQASKGIVGLLEVIKADFSRTVRKTGKAEEEASAAFVEFDRSSRADIAGKGTKLTLDGEDLKTADGTILSKMQDMQSNMDLVDMALKEVEALKPMCIDTGMSYAERVAKREEEVKALQKVFCILDDAGVEKTLCGSWGY
;
A
#
# COMPACT_ATOMS: atom_id res chain seq x y z
N PRO A 1 39.51 -19.78 27.41
CA PRO A 1 39.99 -20.93 28.21
C PRO A 1 39.74 -22.23 27.44
N GLY A 2 40.65 -22.55 26.52
CA GLY A 2 40.69 -23.86 25.86
C GLY A 2 41.89 -24.62 26.42
N GLU A 3 41.64 -25.70 27.13
CA GLU A 3 42.66 -26.64 27.60
C GLU A 3 42.69 -27.88 26.71
N ARG A 4 43.91 -28.28 26.36
CA ARG A 4 44.26 -29.58 25.76
C ARG A 4 44.03 -30.71 26.79
N PRO A 5 43.91 -31.97 26.35
CA PRO A 5 45.06 -32.88 26.39
C PRO A 5 45.10 -33.82 25.15
N ALA A 6 46.26 -34.10 24.53
CA ALA A 6 47.32 -35.06 24.87
C ALA A 6 47.24 -36.33 24.01
N ALA A 7 48.38 -36.65 23.37
CA ALA A 7 48.63 -37.85 22.59
C ALA A 7 48.91 -39.08 23.48
N PRO A 8 48.96 -40.28 22.88
CA PRO A 8 50.02 -41.21 23.25
C PRO A 8 50.78 -41.78 22.04
N ALA A 9 51.98 -42.25 22.40
CA ALA A 9 53.09 -42.66 21.57
C ALA A 9 52.93 -44.05 20.91
N ALA A 10 53.67 -44.26 19.83
CA ALA A 10 53.99 -45.59 19.30
C ALA A 10 55.50 -45.74 19.13
N ALA A 11 55.95 -46.93 19.51
CA ALA A 11 57.28 -47.35 19.87
C ALA A 11 58.33 -47.34 18.75
N GLY A 12 59.58 -47.15 19.17
CA GLY A 12 60.77 -47.38 18.37
C GLY A 12 61.10 -48.86 18.21
N GLY A 13 61.87 -49.14 17.16
CA GLY A 13 62.51 -50.41 16.88
C GLY A 13 63.79 -50.15 16.08
N SER A 14 64.87 -49.87 16.80
CA SER A 14 66.24 -49.84 16.29
C SER A 14 66.86 -51.22 16.47
N VAL A 15 67.41 -51.80 15.40
CA VAL A 15 68.40 -52.88 15.51
C VAL A 15 69.54 -52.57 14.53
N SER A 16 70.66 -52.12 15.10
CA SER A 16 72.00 -52.27 14.54
C SER A 16 72.39 -53.75 14.58
N LEU A 17 73.11 -54.24 13.58
CA LEU A 17 74.27 -55.08 13.82
C LEU A 17 75.22 -55.04 12.60
N LEU A 18 76.39 -54.45 12.82
CA LEU A 18 77.59 -54.54 12.00
C LEU A 18 78.49 -55.66 12.55
N GLN A 19 79.44 -56.09 11.71
CA GLN A 19 80.43 -57.18 11.84
C GLN A 19 79.86 -58.53 11.37
N ASP A 20 80.48 -59.23 10.41
CA ASP A 20 81.89 -59.63 10.46
C ASP A 20 82.53 -59.87 9.07
N SER A 21 83.83 -59.75 9.10
CA SER A 21 84.88 -60.04 8.12
C SER A 21 84.83 -61.47 7.56
N SER A 22 85.03 -61.62 6.25
CA SER A 22 85.89 -62.70 5.73
C SER A 22 86.35 -62.41 4.31
N THR A 23 87.67 -62.45 4.15
CA THR A 23 88.41 -62.48 2.90
C THR A 23 88.24 -63.83 2.20
N SER A 24 87.97 -63.84 0.90
CA SER A 24 88.50 -64.88 0.02
C SER A 24 88.58 -64.39 -1.42
N ALA A 25 89.76 -64.60 -2.01
CA ALA A 25 90.11 -64.25 -3.37
C ALA A 25 89.48 -65.22 -4.37
N HIS A 26 89.00 -64.72 -5.51
CA HIS A 26 89.19 -65.41 -6.79
C HIS A 26 88.97 -64.48 -8.01
N ARG A 27 90.09 -64.27 -8.72
CA ARG A 27 90.28 -64.26 -10.17
C ARG A 27 89.18 -63.75 -11.12
N SER A 28 89.63 -62.77 -11.93
CA SER A 28 89.48 -62.68 -13.39
C SER A 28 88.08 -62.63 -14.00
N SER A 29 87.64 -61.42 -14.37
CA SER A 29 87.45 -61.04 -15.78
C SER A 29 87.01 -59.58 -15.86
N GLY A 30 88.01 -58.69 -15.97
CA GLY A 30 87.77 -57.34 -16.45
C GLY A 30 87.43 -57.41 -17.94
N GLY A 31 86.32 -56.75 -18.33
CA GLY A 31 86.09 -56.38 -19.72
C GLY A 31 84.84 -56.96 -20.40
N SER A 32 83.63 -56.75 -19.86
CA SER A 32 82.41 -56.73 -20.71
C SER A 32 81.14 -56.16 -20.05
N LEU A 33 81.24 -55.19 -19.12
CA LEU A 33 80.04 -54.55 -18.52
C LEU A 33 79.94 -53.03 -18.74
N ARG A 34 80.98 -52.38 -19.28
CA ARG A 34 80.93 -50.96 -19.66
C ARG A 34 80.30 -50.69 -21.03
N ALA A 35 80.27 -51.68 -21.93
CA ALA A 35 79.72 -51.54 -23.28
C ALA A 35 78.20 -51.79 -23.37
N SER A 36 77.60 -52.51 -22.42
CA SER A 36 76.13 -52.70 -22.34
C SER A 36 75.44 -51.50 -21.70
N ALA A 37 76.00 -50.93 -20.62
CA ALA A 37 75.47 -49.73 -19.96
C ALA A 37 75.46 -48.48 -20.88
N GLY A 38 76.49 -48.28 -21.70
CA GLY A 38 76.55 -47.17 -22.66
C GLY A 38 75.63 -47.33 -23.88
N ARG A 39 75.24 -48.56 -24.24
CA ARG A 39 74.26 -48.85 -25.30
C ARG A 39 72.82 -48.65 -24.81
N GLY A 40 72.52 -49.04 -23.57
CA GLY A 40 71.24 -48.75 -22.92
C GLY A 40 70.98 -47.25 -22.77
N ALA A 41 71.95 -46.50 -22.25
CA ALA A 41 71.82 -45.04 -22.09
C ALA A 41 71.65 -44.27 -23.42
N ARG A 42 72.28 -44.73 -24.51
CA ARG A 42 72.08 -44.14 -25.85
C ARG A 42 70.71 -44.49 -26.45
N ALA A 43 70.20 -45.70 -26.22
CA ALA A 43 68.87 -46.10 -26.65
C ALA A 43 67.78 -45.33 -25.90
N GLU A 44 67.90 -45.18 -24.58
CA GLU A 44 67.00 -44.37 -23.74
C GLU A 44 67.01 -42.88 -24.13
N ALA A 45 68.18 -42.32 -24.45
CA ALA A 45 68.28 -40.94 -24.93
C ALA A 45 67.59 -40.75 -26.29
N SER A 46 67.75 -41.71 -27.21
CA SER A 46 67.07 -41.70 -28.52
C SER A 46 65.55 -41.83 -28.39
N GLN A 47 65.07 -42.68 -27.47
CA GLN A 47 63.64 -42.86 -27.18
C GLN A 47 63.02 -41.59 -26.61
N ARG A 48 63.65 -40.96 -25.63
CA ARG A 48 63.20 -39.67 -25.06
C ARG A 48 63.13 -38.56 -26.11
N GLN A 49 64.07 -38.53 -27.06
CA GLN A 49 64.06 -37.57 -28.16
C GLN A 49 62.86 -37.77 -29.09
N GLN A 50 62.53 -39.01 -29.44
CA GLN A 50 61.35 -39.33 -30.28
C GLN A 50 60.02 -38.98 -29.58
N LEU A 51 59.93 -39.22 -28.27
CA LEU A 51 58.75 -38.85 -27.49
C LEU A 51 58.59 -37.32 -27.42
N LEU A 52 59.69 -36.59 -27.28
CA LEU A 52 59.68 -35.13 -27.30
C LEU A 52 59.21 -34.57 -28.65
N GLU A 53 59.66 -35.14 -29.77
CA GLU A 53 59.22 -34.74 -31.11
C GLU A 53 57.72 -34.97 -31.34
N ARG A 54 57.18 -36.10 -30.88
CA ARG A 54 55.73 -36.37 -30.92
C ARG A 54 54.94 -35.41 -30.05
N ALA A 55 55.39 -35.16 -28.83
CA ALA A 55 54.79 -34.20 -27.92
C ALA A 55 54.75 -32.78 -28.51
N LEU A 56 55.85 -32.35 -29.15
CA LEU A 56 55.95 -31.09 -29.88
C LEU A 56 54.99 -31.00 -31.07
N GLY A 57 54.86 -32.06 -31.85
CA GLY A 57 53.92 -32.13 -32.98
C GLY A 57 52.48 -31.93 -32.51
N LEU A 58 52.08 -32.66 -31.46
CA LEU A 58 50.74 -32.56 -30.90
C LEU A 58 50.46 -31.19 -30.27
N LEU A 59 51.42 -30.61 -29.56
CA LEU A 59 51.27 -29.25 -28.99
C LEU A 59 51.07 -28.18 -30.08
N ARG A 60 51.76 -28.30 -31.22
CA ARG A 60 51.59 -27.36 -32.35
C ARG A 60 50.25 -27.55 -33.05
N GLU A 61 49.84 -28.79 -33.27
CA GLU A 61 48.55 -29.12 -33.88
C GLU A 61 47.38 -28.61 -33.03
N GLU A 62 47.37 -28.97 -31.75
CA GLU A 62 46.31 -28.55 -30.82
C GLU A 62 46.36 -27.05 -30.54
N GLY A 63 47.56 -26.44 -30.48
CA GLY A 63 47.72 -24.99 -30.37
C GLY A 63 47.11 -24.24 -31.56
N GLY A 64 47.28 -24.75 -32.78
CA GLY A 64 46.65 -24.20 -33.98
C GLY A 64 45.13 -24.44 -34.03
N ARG A 65 44.68 -25.66 -33.74
CA ARG A 65 43.26 -26.05 -33.75
C ARG A 65 42.44 -25.26 -32.73
N LEU A 66 42.94 -25.15 -31.50
CA LEU A 66 42.29 -24.44 -30.40
C LEU A 66 42.48 -22.92 -30.46
N LYS A 67 43.36 -22.45 -31.35
CA LYS A 67 43.85 -21.06 -31.37
C LYS A 67 44.39 -20.65 -30.00
N SER A 68 45.04 -21.59 -29.33
CA SER A 68 45.55 -21.42 -27.98
C SER A 68 46.97 -20.85 -28.04
N GLU A 69 47.10 -19.57 -27.68
CA GLU A 69 48.39 -18.90 -27.60
C GLU A 69 49.29 -19.55 -26.53
N THR A 70 48.69 -20.01 -25.42
CA THR A 70 49.41 -20.68 -24.33
C THR A 70 50.02 -22.01 -24.79
N LEU A 71 49.27 -22.84 -25.53
CA LEU A 71 49.80 -24.08 -26.12
C LEU A 71 50.88 -23.82 -27.17
N SER A 72 50.68 -22.80 -28.01
CA SER A 72 51.65 -22.40 -29.04
C SER A 72 52.99 -21.92 -28.44
N VAL A 73 52.93 -21.12 -27.37
CA VAL A 73 54.11 -20.67 -26.63
C VAL A 73 54.79 -21.83 -25.90
N LEU A 74 54.03 -22.78 -25.35
CA LEU A 74 54.59 -23.97 -24.74
C LEU A 74 55.34 -24.83 -25.77
N ALA A 75 54.77 -25.02 -26.97
CA ALA A 75 55.42 -25.72 -28.07
C ALA A 75 56.75 -25.07 -28.51
N ALA A 76 56.88 -23.75 -28.39
CA ALA A 76 58.12 -23.05 -28.68
C ALA A 76 59.19 -23.24 -27.60
N ARG A 77 58.79 -23.21 -26.31
CA ARG A 77 59.72 -23.36 -25.17
C ARG A 77 60.28 -24.77 -25.02
N THR A 78 59.49 -25.77 -25.39
CA THR A 78 59.85 -27.20 -25.28
C THR A 78 60.98 -27.65 -26.21
N VAL A 79 61.30 -26.87 -27.25
CA VAL A 79 62.47 -27.12 -28.13
C VAL A 79 63.81 -26.83 -27.44
N ALA A 80 63.81 -25.95 -26.44
CA ALA A 80 65.03 -25.46 -25.79
C ALA A 80 65.30 -26.09 -24.41
N ASP A 81 64.38 -26.87 -23.87
CA ASP A 81 64.41 -27.34 -22.48
C ASP A 81 64.67 -28.86 -22.35
N PRO A 82 65.40 -29.31 -21.31
CA PRO A 82 65.59 -30.74 -21.05
C PRO A 82 64.28 -31.50 -20.82
N PHE A 83 64.22 -32.77 -21.24
CA PHE A 83 63.02 -33.64 -21.20
C PHE A 83 62.21 -33.58 -19.88
N LEU A 84 62.88 -33.69 -18.73
CA LEU A 84 62.22 -33.64 -17.42
C LEU A 84 61.56 -32.28 -17.13
N LYS A 85 62.18 -31.20 -17.59
CA LYS A 85 61.66 -29.84 -17.40
C LYS A 85 60.40 -29.62 -18.24
N VAL A 86 60.33 -30.19 -19.44
CA VAL A 86 59.13 -30.16 -20.29
C VAL A 86 57.94 -30.84 -19.62
N LYS A 87 58.15 -32.03 -19.05
CA LYS A 87 57.11 -32.75 -18.29
C LYS A 87 56.60 -31.90 -17.11
N THR A 88 57.52 -31.32 -16.32
CA THR A 88 57.15 -30.41 -15.22
C THR A 88 56.42 -29.15 -15.69
N LEU A 89 56.80 -28.57 -16.84
CA LEU A 89 56.12 -27.39 -17.41
C LEU A 89 54.67 -27.71 -17.83
N ILE A 90 54.45 -28.86 -18.47
CA ILE A 90 53.10 -29.31 -18.85
C ILE A 90 52.25 -29.59 -17.62
N GLN A 91 52.80 -30.30 -16.62
CA GLN A 91 52.11 -30.55 -15.36
C GLN A 91 51.67 -29.25 -14.67
N ARG A 92 52.60 -28.28 -14.54
CA ARG A 92 52.29 -26.97 -13.95
C ARG A 92 51.23 -26.20 -14.75
N LEU A 93 51.21 -26.34 -16.08
CA LEU A 93 50.19 -25.69 -16.90
C LEU A 93 48.81 -26.34 -16.71
N ILE A 94 48.75 -27.68 -16.61
CA ILE A 94 47.50 -28.39 -16.27
C ILE A 94 47.00 -27.97 -14.89
N GLU A 95 47.87 -27.99 -13.87
CA GLU A 95 47.53 -27.54 -12.50
C GLU A 95 47.05 -26.08 -12.49
N ARG A 96 47.70 -25.20 -13.25
CA ARG A 96 47.29 -23.81 -13.40
C ARG A 96 45.91 -23.68 -14.06
N LEU A 97 45.65 -24.37 -15.17
CA LEU A 97 44.35 -24.31 -15.85
C LEU A 97 43.23 -24.85 -14.95
N LEU A 98 43.47 -25.94 -14.21
CA LEU A 98 42.51 -26.46 -13.23
C LEU A 98 42.27 -25.45 -12.09
N SER A 99 43.33 -24.80 -11.59
CA SER A 99 43.21 -23.74 -10.58
C SER A 99 42.42 -22.52 -11.10
N GLU A 100 42.68 -22.07 -12.32
CA GLU A 100 41.94 -21.00 -13.00
C GLU A 100 40.46 -21.39 -13.18
N ALA A 101 40.17 -22.66 -13.54
CA ALA A 101 38.81 -23.18 -13.66
C ALA A 101 38.04 -23.12 -12.32
N THR A 102 38.67 -23.57 -11.23
CA THR A 102 38.05 -23.51 -9.89
C THR A 102 37.80 -22.07 -9.44
N SER A 103 38.73 -21.16 -9.72
CA SER A 103 38.61 -19.73 -9.40
C SER A 103 37.50 -19.07 -10.20
N GLU A 104 37.39 -19.38 -11.49
CA GLU A 104 36.33 -18.86 -12.36
C GLU A 104 34.95 -19.40 -11.96
N ALA A 105 34.84 -20.70 -11.65
CA ALA A 105 33.60 -21.30 -11.16
C ALA A 105 33.14 -20.66 -9.84
N THR A 106 34.08 -20.41 -8.91
CA THR A 106 33.80 -19.71 -7.64
C THR A 106 33.33 -18.28 -7.89
N LYS A 107 34.02 -17.54 -8.78
CA LYS A 107 33.65 -16.18 -9.17
C LYS A 107 32.25 -16.15 -9.81
N ARG A 108 31.95 -17.10 -10.69
CA ARG A 108 30.61 -17.23 -11.30
C ARG A 108 29.54 -17.48 -10.24
N GLY A 109 29.75 -18.45 -9.34
CA GLY A 109 28.80 -18.74 -8.27
C GLY A 109 28.54 -17.52 -7.38
N PHE A 110 29.58 -16.74 -7.07
CA PHE A 110 29.45 -15.45 -6.38
C PHE A 110 28.60 -14.46 -7.18
N CYS A 111 28.91 -14.26 -8.47
CA CYS A 111 28.20 -13.34 -9.34
C CYS A 111 26.72 -13.70 -9.52
N ASP A 112 26.42 -14.96 -9.83
CA ASP A 112 25.06 -15.47 -10.01
C ASP A 112 24.26 -15.26 -8.72
N THR A 113 24.84 -15.58 -7.56
CA THR A 113 24.18 -15.40 -6.25
C THR A 113 23.94 -13.94 -5.94
N LYS A 114 24.95 -13.08 -6.11
CA LYS A 114 24.87 -11.66 -5.74
C LYS A 114 23.96 -10.86 -6.65
N LEU A 115 24.08 -11.05 -7.97
CA LEU A 115 23.17 -10.43 -8.93
C LEU A 115 21.74 -10.91 -8.75
N SER A 116 21.51 -12.21 -8.56
CA SER A 116 20.17 -12.74 -8.33
C SER A 116 19.54 -12.14 -7.08
N LYS A 117 20.29 -12.06 -5.96
CA LYS A 117 19.78 -11.46 -4.72
C LYS A 117 19.46 -9.98 -4.87
N ALA A 118 20.36 -9.20 -5.47
CA ALA A 118 20.14 -7.77 -5.66
C ALA A 118 18.96 -7.49 -6.61
N LEU A 119 18.81 -8.26 -7.70
CA LEU A 119 17.69 -8.13 -8.62
C LEU A 119 16.35 -8.56 -8.00
N GLN A 120 16.35 -9.63 -7.19
CA GLN A 120 15.17 -10.06 -6.44
C GLN A 120 14.76 -9.00 -5.41
N ASP A 121 15.71 -8.48 -4.62
CA ASP A 121 15.42 -7.44 -3.64
C ASP A 121 14.88 -6.17 -4.32
N ARG A 122 15.53 -5.69 -5.37
CA ARG A 122 15.03 -4.58 -6.19
C ARG A 122 13.58 -4.79 -6.63
N THR A 123 13.27 -5.97 -7.17
CA THR A 123 11.93 -6.28 -7.70
C THR A 123 10.91 -6.34 -6.58
N PHE A 124 11.22 -7.02 -5.47
CA PHE A 124 10.36 -7.11 -4.29
C PHE A 124 10.04 -5.72 -3.69
N ARG A 125 11.07 -4.86 -3.55
CA ARG A 125 10.90 -3.49 -3.02
C ARG A 125 10.09 -2.60 -3.96
N TYR A 126 10.31 -2.73 -5.25
CA TYR A 126 9.55 -1.99 -6.26
C TYR A 126 8.06 -2.39 -6.26
N GLU A 127 7.78 -3.70 -6.19
CA GLU A 127 6.40 -4.21 -6.07
C GLU A 127 5.72 -3.71 -4.79
N ALA A 128 6.44 -3.71 -3.65
CA ALA A 128 5.94 -3.16 -2.41
C ALA A 128 5.63 -1.65 -2.53
N ALA A 129 6.51 -0.87 -3.16
CA ALA A 129 6.27 0.55 -3.41
C ALA A 129 5.05 0.80 -4.32
N MET A 130 4.86 -0.02 -5.36
CA MET A 130 3.69 0.06 -6.24
C MET A 130 2.39 -0.27 -5.50
N LYS A 131 2.41 -1.25 -4.59
CA LYS A 131 1.26 -1.56 -3.73
C LYS A 131 0.92 -0.40 -2.80
N LEU A 132 1.92 0.18 -2.15
CA LEU A 132 1.75 1.36 -1.30
C LEU A 132 1.17 2.55 -2.08
N ASN A 133 1.62 2.78 -3.30
CA ASN A 133 1.06 3.81 -4.18
C ASN A 133 -0.42 3.58 -4.50
N ALA A 134 -0.84 2.34 -4.74
CA ALA A 134 -2.25 2.02 -4.96
C ALA A 134 -3.10 2.27 -3.70
N GLU A 135 -2.58 1.90 -2.52
CA GLU A 135 -3.25 2.16 -1.24
C GLU A 135 -3.34 3.66 -0.94
N LEU A 136 -2.29 4.44 -1.24
CA LEU A 136 -2.28 5.91 -1.11
C LEU A 136 -3.38 6.55 -1.94
N ARG A 137 -3.54 6.15 -3.21
CA ARG A 137 -4.61 6.67 -4.08
C ARG A 137 -6.00 6.40 -3.51
N SER A 138 -6.21 5.23 -2.88
CA SER A 138 -7.48 4.92 -2.23
C SER A 138 -7.71 5.78 -0.99
N LEU A 139 -6.67 6.08 -0.22
CA LEU A 139 -6.76 6.93 0.96
C LEU A 139 -6.99 8.39 0.60
N GLU A 140 -6.33 8.90 -0.44
CA GLU A 140 -6.55 10.24 -0.99
C GLU A 140 -8.00 10.40 -1.47
N ALA A 141 -8.54 9.42 -2.21
CA ALA A 141 -9.94 9.44 -2.60
C ALA A 141 -10.90 9.41 -1.40
N LYS A 142 -10.57 8.65 -0.34
CA LYS A 142 -11.36 8.64 0.90
C LYS A 142 -11.30 10.02 1.58
N LYS A 143 -10.12 10.63 1.64
CA LYS A 143 -9.90 11.96 2.19
C LYS A 143 -10.77 13.00 1.46
N ASP A 144 -10.71 13.05 0.13
CA ASP A 144 -11.50 13.99 -0.67
C ASP A 144 -13.00 13.79 -0.43
N SER A 145 -13.45 12.53 -0.35
CA SER A 145 -14.86 12.21 -0.03
C SER A 145 -15.28 12.72 1.35
N LEU A 146 -14.43 12.54 2.37
CA LEU A 146 -14.71 13.02 3.73
C LEU A 146 -14.74 14.54 3.79
N GLU A 147 -13.82 15.23 3.10
CA GLU A 147 -13.78 16.69 3.04
C GLU A 147 -15.06 17.27 2.40
N MET A 148 -15.52 16.67 1.30
CA MET A 148 -16.79 17.06 0.66
C MET A 148 -17.98 16.82 1.60
N GLU A 149 -18.05 15.65 2.23
CA GLU A 149 -19.15 15.30 3.13
C GLU A 149 -19.21 16.22 4.36
N ILE A 150 -18.05 16.55 4.95
CA ILE A 150 -17.94 17.52 6.05
C ILE A 150 -18.44 18.89 5.60
N SER A 151 -18.06 19.35 4.42
CA SER A 151 -18.52 20.64 3.86
C SER A 151 -20.04 20.66 3.70
N ASP A 152 -20.61 19.64 3.09
CA ASP A 152 -22.05 19.52 2.84
C ASP A 152 -22.86 19.43 4.13
N LEU A 153 -22.39 18.63 5.09
CA LEU A 153 -23.02 18.49 6.41
C LEU A 153 -22.96 19.80 7.18
N THR A 154 -21.84 20.53 7.12
CA THR A 154 -21.69 21.83 7.78
C THR A 154 -22.68 22.84 7.21
N GLY A 155 -22.77 22.96 5.90
CA GLY A 155 -23.71 23.87 5.23
C GLY A 155 -25.16 23.50 5.52
N SER A 156 -25.51 22.22 5.40
CA SER A 156 -26.87 21.73 5.64
C SER A 156 -27.31 21.85 7.09
N LYS A 157 -26.40 21.63 8.05
CA LYS A 157 -26.67 21.83 9.48
C LYS A 157 -26.93 23.29 9.80
N ALA A 158 -26.11 24.20 9.28
CA ALA A 158 -26.28 25.64 9.50
C ALA A 158 -27.60 26.16 8.91
N ALA A 159 -27.96 25.74 7.69
CA ALA A 159 -29.22 26.10 7.07
C ALA A 159 -30.44 25.60 7.86
N LEU A 160 -30.37 24.37 8.42
CA LEU A 160 -31.43 23.81 9.24
C LEU A 160 -31.55 24.51 10.60
N GLU A 161 -30.43 24.89 11.22
CA GLU A 161 -30.40 25.68 12.46
C GLU A 161 -31.05 27.05 12.26
N ASP A 162 -30.75 27.74 11.16
CA ASP A 162 -31.34 29.04 10.80
C ASP A 162 -32.85 28.93 10.51
N THR A 163 -33.25 27.89 9.76
CA THR A 163 -34.66 27.60 9.48
C THR A 163 -35.43 27.33 10.78
N LEU A 164 -34.85 26.52 11.68
CA LEU A 164 -35.46 26.21 12.98
C LEU A 164 -35.60 27.46 13.84
N GLN A 165 -34.58 28.32 13.87
CA GLN A 165 -34.60 29.57 14.63
C GLN A 165 -35.70 30.52 14.10
N THR A 166 -35.77 30.71 12.79
CA THR A 166 -36.77 31.56 12.14
C THR A 166 -38.18 31.04 12.42
N ALA A 167 -38.42 29.74 12.18
CA ALA A 167 -39.72 29.12 12.45
C ALA A 167 -40.12 29.22 13.93
N THR A 168 -39.17 29.14 14.86
CA THR A 168 -39.43 29.32 16.30
C THR A 168 -39.88 30.75 16.62
N GLY A 169 -39.24 31.74 16.00
CA GLY A 169 -39.61 33.15 16.14
C GLY A 169 -41.01 33.42 15.59
N ASP A 170 -41.27 33.00 14.36
CA ASP A 170 -42.57 33.17 13.69
C ASP A 170 -43.69 32.49 14.50
N ARG A 171 -43.45 31.26 14.99
CA ARG A 171 -44.42 30.53 15.81
C ARG A 171 -44.78 31.28 17.09
N ALA A 172 -43.83 31.94 17.73
CA ALA A 172 -44.07 32.72 18.94
C ALA A 172 -44.94 33.96 18.65
N VAL A 173 -44.69 34.63 17.52
CA VAL A 173 -45.48 35.77 17.05
C VAL A 173 -46.91 35.32 16.70
N ASP A 174 -47.04 34.28 15.89
CA ASP A 174 -48.34 33.75 15.45
C ASP A 174 -49.18 33.28 16.64
N LYS A 175 -48.56 32.58 17.61
CA LYS A 175 -49.23 32.18 18.85
C LYS A 175 -49.80 33.38 19.59
N SER A 176 -48.99 34.42 19.75
CA SER A 176 -49.39 35.63 20.45
C SER A 176 -50.58 36.32 19.77
N ASN A 177 -50.52 36.44 18.44
CA ASN A 177 -51.58 37.06 17.63
C ASN A 177 -52.87 36.22 17.71
N ASN A 178 -52.79 34.92 17.50
CA ASN A 178 -53.95 34.02 17.56
C ASN A 178 -54.63 34.05 18.93
N LEU A 179 -53.86 34.08 20.02
CA LEU A 179 -54.43 34.18 21.37
C LEU A 179 -55.10 35.53 21.62
N ALA A 180 -54.53 36.63 21.12
CA ALA A 180 -55.13 37.95 21.19
C ALA A 180 -56.44 38.03 20.39
N ASP A 181 -56.46 37.45 19.19
CA ASP A 181 -57.64 37.39 18.32
C ASP A 181 -58.76 36.54 18.92
N ILE A 182 -58.42 35.37 19.48
CA ILE A 182 -59.38 34.51 20.20
C ILE A 182 -59.99 35.27 21.36
N LYS A 183 -59.15 35.89 22.21
CA LYS A 183 -59.62 36.67 23.35
C LYS A 183 -60.56 37.80 22.94
N THR A 184 -60.16 38.59 21.93
CA THR A 184 -60.97 39.70 21.41
C THR A 184 -62.30 39.19 20.84
N ALA A 185 -62.28 38.07 20.13
CA ALA A 185 -63.49 37.46 19.59
C ALA A 185 -64.41 36.89 20.67
N GLU A 186 -63.88 36.35 21.77
CA GLU A 186 -64.65 35.90 22.94
C GLU A 186 -65.32 37.07 23.67
N GLU A 187 -64.58 38.17 23.91
CA GLU A 187 -65.12 39.39 24.50
C GLU A 187 -66.24 39.98 23.61
N GLY A 188 -66.01 40.05 22.29
CA GLY A 188 -67.02 40.48 21.32
C GLY A 188 -68.25 39.56 21.28
N LEU A 189 -68.05 38.24 21.36
CA LEU A 189 -69.13 37.26 21.42
C LEU A 189 -70.01 37.46 22.66
N HIS A 190 -69.38 37.72 23.81
CA HIS A 190 -70.06 38.01 25.06
C HIS A 190 -70.89 39.30 24.95
N ALA A 191 -70.25 40.41 24.54
CA ALA A 191 -70.90 41.71 24.43
C ALA A 191 -72.10 41.69 23.46
N ILE A 192 -71.96 41.05 22.29
CA ILE A 192 -73.08 40.93 21.34
C ILE A 192 -74.19 40.03 21.88
N THR A 193 -73.85 38.97 22.63
CA THR A 193 -74.85 38.12 23.27
C THR A 193 -75.68 38.89 24.31
N GLU A 194 -75.02 39.70 25.13
CA GLU A 194 -75.70 40.58 26.09
C GLU A 194 -76.54 41.65 25.40
N ALA A 195 -76.02 42.31 24.37
CA ALA A 195 -76.74 43.31 23.61
C ALA A 195 -78.02 42.73 22.96
N ILE A 196 -77.93 41.54 22.36
CA ILE A 196 -79.10 40.82 21.81
C ILE A 196 -80.12 40.54 22.92
N MET A 197 -79.68 40.11 24.10
CA MET A 197 -80.57 39.86 25.25
C MET A 197 -81.29 41.13 25.71
N ILE A 198 -80.57 42.23 25.88
CA ILE A 198 -81.12 43.53 26.30
C ILE A 198 -82.14 44.01 25.25
N LEU A 199 -81.78 44.00 23.97
CA LEU A 199 -82.66 44.43 22.88
C LEU A 199 -83.92 43.55 22.79
N LYS A 200 -83.78 42.22 22.88
CA LYS A 200 -84.94 41.31 22.88
C LYS A 200 -85.88 41.59 24.05
N THR A 201 -85.34 41.87 25.24
CA THR A 201 -86.13 42.21 26.42
C THR A 201 -86.85 43.54 26.23
N PHE A 202 -86.13 44.58 25.82
CA PHE A 202 -86.71 45.90 25.52
C PHE A 202 -87.85 45.83 24.51
N TYR A 203 -87.65 45.17 23.35
CA TYR A 203 -88.69 45.11 22.31
C TYR A 203 -89.88 44.24 22.73
N LYS A 204 -89.67 43.19 23.53
CA LYS A 204 -90.75 42.37 24.10
C LYS A 204 -91.62 43.18 25.07
N ASP A 205 -91.01 44.04 25.87
CA ASP A 205 -91.73 44.89 26.83
C ASP A 205 -92.40 46.08 26.12
N ALA A 206 -91.72 46.73 25.18
CA ALA A 206 -92.28 47.80 24.35
C ALA A 206 -93.48 47.34 23.50
N ALA A 207 -93.52 46.07 23.08
CA ALA A 207 -94.66 45.50 22.35
C ALA A 207 -95.93 45.40 23.22
N LYS A 208 -95.77 45.31 24.56
CA LYS A 208 -96.87 45.22 25.53
C LYS A 208 -97.29 46.58 26.09
N ALA A 209 -96.53 47.65 25.81
CA ALA A 209 -96.83 48.99 26.31
C ALA A 209 -98.10 49.55 25.64
N THR A 210 -99.11 49.86 26.45
CA THR A 210 -100.37 50.50 26.03
C THR A 210 -100.30 52.03 26.10
N VAL A 211 -99.42 52.61 26.91
CA VAL A 211 -99.06 54.05 26.95
C VAL A 211 -97.63 54.18 27.51
N LEU A 212 -96.66 54.64 26.72
CA LEU A 212 -95.37 55.12 27.24
C LEU A 212 -95.56 56.58 27.63
N VAL A 213 -95.85 56.85 28.90
CA VAL A 213 -95.82 58.21 29.44
C VAL A 213 -94.38 58.70 29.34
N GLN A 214 -94.12 59.59 28.40
CA GLN A 214 -92.89 60.36 28.29
C GLN A 214 -92.62 61.02 29.65
N LYS A 215 -91.69 60.47 30.45
CA LYS A 215 -91.08 61.23 31.53
C LYS A 215 -90.10 62.21 30.89
N ALA A 216 -90.66 63.37 30.52
CA ALA A 216 -90.05 64.69 30.35
C ALA A 216 -88.56 64.73 29.95
N SER A 217 -88.30 64.98 28.67
CA SER A 217 -87.24 65.91 28.28
C SER A 217 -87.90 67.19 27.76
N PRO A 218 -87.50 68.39 28.23
CA PRO A 218 -88.06 69.66 27.81
C PRO A 218 -87.43 70.06 26.47
N VAL A 219 -87.93 69.48 25.39
CA VAL A 219 -87.74 70.04 24.05
C VAL A 219 -89.12 70.05 23.42
N ASP A 220 -89.62 71.25 23.17
CA ASP A 220 -90.97 71.53 22.69
C ASP A 220 -91.32 70.66 21.47
N GLU A 221 -92.21 69.70 21.68
CA GLU A 221 -92.64 68.71 20.69
C GLU A 221 -93.95 69.19 20.02
N ASP A 222 -93.81 69.78 18.82
CA ASP A 222 -94.91 69.94 17.87
C ASP A 222 -95.35 68.55 17.36
N THR A 223 -96.19 67.87 18.13
CA THR A 223 -96.65 66.48 17.90
C THR A 223 -98.06 66.40 17.30
N SER A 224 -98.57 67.49 16.73
CA SER A 224 -99.96 67.58 16.26
C SER A 224 -100.16 67.36 14.73
N GLY A 225 -99.16 66.80 14.04
CA GLY A 225 -99.26 66.39 12.64
C GLY A 225 -99.94 65.01 12.44
N PRO A 226 -100.63 64.76 11.31
CA PRO A 226 -101.25 63.47 11.01
C PRO A 226 -100.17 62.39 10.85
N GLY A 227 -99.99 61.56 11.89
CA GLY A 227 -98.95 60.53 11.95
C GLY A 227 -98.60 60.03 13.36
N PHE A 228 -99.01 60.75 14.42
CA PHE A 228 -98.72 60.40 15.82
C PHE A 228 -99.92 59.81 16.59
N GLU A 229 -100.69 58.91 15.97
CA GLU A 229 -101.73 58.15 16.70
C GLU A 229 -101.19 56.83 17.29
N GLY A 230 -101.25 56.72 18.62
CA GLY A 230 -100.96 55.49 19.38
C GLY A 230 -99.67 55.52 20.20
N ALA A 231 -99.57 54.65 21.20
CA ALA A 231 -98.35 54.52 22.01
C ALA A 231 -97.18 54.04 21.16
N TYR A 232 -96.02 54.70 21.25
CA TYR A 232 -94.81 54.27 20.55
C TYR A 232 -94.39 52.86 21.00
N ARG A 233 -94.51 51.87 20.11
CA ARG A 233 -94.16 50.46 20.40
C ARG A 233 -92.72 50.11 20.06
N GLY A 234 -91.86 51.11 19.83
CA GLY A 234 -90.44 50.86 19.52
C GLY A 234 -90.21 50.28 18.12
N ALA A 235 -90.83 50.82 17.06
CA ALA A 235 -90.55 50.44 15.66
C ALA A 235 -90.36 48.92 15.41
N GLN A 236 -91.32 48.10 15.85
CA GLN A 236 -91.24 46.63 15.95
C GLN A 236 -90.84 45.87 14.66
N GLN A 237 -91.04 46.45 13.48
CA GLN A 237 -90.60 45.82 12.23
C GLN A 237 -89.09 46.00 11.98
N ALA A 238 -88.54 47.18 12.29
CA ALA A 238 -87.11 47.47 12.13
C ALA A 238 -86.25 46.69 13.13
N SER A 239 -86.78 46.41 14.33
CA SER A 239 -86.08 45.65 15.37
C SER A 239 -85.68 44.24 14.94
N LYS A 240 -86.50 43.57 14.12
CA LYS A 240 -86.21 42.24 13.58
C LYS A 240 -84.93 42.22 12.73
N GLY A 241 -84.72 43.26 11.92
CA GLY A 241 -83.52 43.39 11.10
C GLY A 241 -82.26 43.62 11.93
N ILE A 242 -82.34 44.49 12.94
CA ILE A 242 -81.22 44.79 13.85
C ILE A 242 -80.83 43.55 14.66
N VAL A 243 -81.80 42.85 15.26
CA VAL A 243 -81.53 41.63 16.03
C VAL A 243 -80.98 40.53 15.11
N GLY A 244 -81.54 40.38 13.90
CA GLY A 244 -81.02 39.42 12.92
C GLY A 244 -79.57 39.70 12.53
N LEU A 245 -79.20 40.97 12.31
CA LEU A 245 -77.81 41.35 12.03
C LEU A 245 -76.88 41.04 13.21
N LEU A 246 -77.29 41.33 14.43
CA LEU A 246 -76.51 41.00 15.63
C LEU A 246 -76.36 39.49 15.82
N GLU A 247 -77.39 38.69 15.51
CA GLU A 247 -77.31 37.22 15.55
C GLU A 247 -76.32 36.66 14.52
N VAL A 248 -76.24 37.26 13.34
CA VAL A 248 -75.20 36.93 12.34
C VAL A 248 -73.81 37.28 12.88
N ILE A 249 -73.62 38.49 13.40
CA ILE A 249 -72.34 38.92 14.01
C ILE A 249 -71.93 37.99 15.17
N LYS A 250 -72.89 37.58 16.03
CA LYS A 250 -72.66 36.59 17.09
C LYS A 250 -72.16 35.27 16.52
N ALA A 251 -72.80 34.77 15.46
CA ALA A 251 -72.39 33.53 14.81
C ALA A 251 -70.99 33.64 14.20
N ASP A 252 -70.63 34.82 13.68
CA ASP A 252 -69.30 35.08 13.12
C ASP A 252 -68.22 35.16 14.19
N PHE A 253 -68.47 35.79 15.34
CA PHE A 253 -67.55 35.73 16.49
C PHE A 253 -67.35 34.30 16.98
N SER A 254 -68.43 33.54 17.16
CA SER A 254 -68.35 32.12 17.57
C SER A 254 -67.59 31.27 16.55
N ARG A 255 -67.78 31.54 15.24
CA ARG A 255 -67.04 30.88 14.16
C ARG A 255 -65.57 31.25 14.21
N THR A 256 -65.23 32.50 14.48
CA THR A 256 -63.85 33.01 14.57
C THR A 256 -63.12 32.33 15.72
N VAL A 257 -63.66 32.34 16.94
CA VAL A 257 -63.09 31.63 18.10
C VAL A 257 -62.78 30.17 17.78
N ARG A 258 -63.76 29.45 17.21
CA ARG A 258 -63.57 28.03 16.84
C ARG A 258 -62.52 27.82 15.76
N LYS A 259 -62.54 28.63 14.70
CA LYS A 259 -61.62 28.47 13.56
C LYS A 259 -60.19 28.84 13.94
N THR A 260 -60.00 29.97 14.63
CA THR A 260 -58.67 30.42 15.07
C THR A 260 -58.11 29.48 16.13
N GLY A 261 -58.92 29.02 17.09
CA GLY A 261 -58.49 28.01 18.07
C GLY A 261 -58.05 26.71 17.41
N LYS A 262 -58.83 26.20 16.46
CA LYS A 262 -58.46 24.99 15.71
C LYS A 262 -57.18 25.19 14.88
N ALA A 263 -57.04 26.34 14.20
CA ALA A 263 -55.84 26.65 13.42
C ALA A 263 -54.59 26.74 14.31
N GLU A 264 -54.72 27.32 15.51
CA GLU A 264 -53.64 27.42 16.50
C GLU A 264 -53.22 26.04 17.03
N GLU A 265 -54.17 25.14 17.31
CA GLU A 265 -53.87 23.75 17.70
C GLU A 265 -53.13 23.00 16.59
N GLU A 266 -53.61 23.09 15.34
CA GLU A 266 -52.99 22.45 14.17
C GLU A 266 -51.57 23.00 13.91
N ALA A 267 -51.40 24.33 13.95
CA ALA A 267 -50.09 24.98 13.80
C ALA A 267 -49.13 24.59 14.94
N SER A 268 -49.64 24.48 16.17
CA SER A 268 -48.82 24.03 17.30
C SER A 268 -48.35 22.59 17.13
N ALA A 269 -49.23 21.69 16.71
CA ALA A 269 -48.87 20.29 16.50
C ALA A 269 -47.84 20.14 15.37
N ALA A 270 -48.06 20.83 14.24
CA ALA A 270 -47.12 20.83 13.11
C ALA A 270 -45.73 21.37 13.51
N PHE A 271 -45.70 22.47 14.29
CA PHE A 271 -44.43 23.03 14.74
C PHE A 271 -43.68 22.11 15.71
N VAL A 272 -44.37 21.42 16.63
CA VAL A 272 -43.72 20.47 17.55
C VAL A 272 -43.06 19.32 16.78
N GLU A 273 -43.72 18.80 15.74
CA GLU A 273 -43.13 17.75 14.90
C GLU A 273 -41.93 18.27 14.10
N PHE A 274 -42.03 19.48 13.54
CA PHE A 274 -40.93 20.14 12.84
C PHE A 274 -39.73 20.42 13.76
N ASP A 275 -39.95 20.94 14.98
CA ASP A 275 -38.89 21.21 15.95
C ASP A 275 -38.20 19.92 16.38
N ARG A 276 -38.97 18.88 16.70
CA ARG A 276 -38.40 17.58 17.11
C ARG A 276 -37.58 16.95 16.00
N SER A 277 -38.10 16.90 14.78
CA SER A 277 -37.40 16.31 13.62
C SER A 277 -36.15 17.11 13.28
N SER A 278 -36.23 18.44 13.27
CA SER A 278 -35.08 19.32 13.00
C SER A 278 -33.98 19.15 14.05
N ARG A 279 -34.33 19.12 15.33
CA ARG A 279 -33.34 18.90 16.41
C ARG A 279 -32.66 17.55 16.33
N ALA A 280 -33.41 16.49 16.03
CA ALA A 280 -32.85 15.16 15.85
C ALA A 280 -31.88 15.12 14.67
N ASP A 281 -32.24 15.76 13.56
CA ASP A 281 -31.40 15.85 12.36
C ASP A 281 -30.15 16.71 12.60
N ILE A 282 -30.26 17.86 13.27
CA ILE A 282 -29.11 18.69 13.70
C ILE A 282 -28.15 17.88 14.56
N ALA A 283 -28.65 17.13 15.54
CA ALA A 283 -27.84 16.28 16.41
C ALA A 283 -27.16 15.13 15.64
N GLY A 284 -27.90 14.50 14.71
CA GLY A 284 -27.38 13.48 13.81
C GLY A 284 -26.24 14.00 12.93
N LYS A 285 -26.44 15.14 12.26
CA LYS A 285 -25.42 15.83 11.47
C LYS A 285 -24.21 16.24 12.31
N GLY A 286 -24.42 16.74 13.53
CA GLY A 286 -23.33 17.10 14.44
C GLY A 286 -22.47 15.92 14.88
N THR A 287 -23.12 14.78 15.16
CA THR A 287 -22.41 13.53 15.48
C THR A 287 -21.61 13.04 14.28
N LYS A 288 -22.23 13.06 13.09
CA LYS A 288 -21.56 12.64 11.86
C LYS A 288 -20.36 13.52 11.49
N LEU A 289 -20.47 14.85 11.61
CA LEU A 289 -19.34 15.78 11.46
C LEU A 289 -18.16 15.45 12.38
N THR A 290 -18.45 15.03 13.62
CA THR A 290 -17.41 14.63 14.57
C THR A 290 -16.70 13.36 14.11
N LEU A 291 -17.48 12.33 13.74
CA LEU A 291 -16.95 11.05 13.25
C LEU A 291 -16.14 11.23 11.96
N ASP A 292 -16.69 11.94 10.98
CA ASP A 292 -16.00 12.18 9.70
C ASP A 292 -14.71 12.99 9.92
N GLY A 293 -14.71 13.93 10.87
CA GLY A 293 -13.50 14.66 11.27
C GLY A 293 -12.43 13.79 11.95
N GLU A 294 -12.80 12.78 12.72
CA GLU A 294 -11.87 11.80 13.29
C GLU A 294 -11.33 10.84 12.22
N ASP A 295 -12.20 10.40 11.31
CA ASP A 295 -11.86 9.57 10.16
C ASP A 295 -10.88 10.29 9.22
N LEU A 296 -11.08 11.59 8.99
CA LEU A 296 -10.21 12.44 8.19
C LEU A 296 -8.80 12.52 8.80
N LYS A 297 -8.70 12.79 10.11
CA LYS A 297 -7.41 12.82 10.82
C LYS A 297 -6.69 11.47 10.75
N THR A 298 -7.44 10.38 10.86
CA THR A 298 -6.90 9.01 10.75
C THR A 298 -6.39 8.73 9.34
N ALA A 299 -7.14 9.15 8.31
CA ALA A 299 -6.74 9.03 6.92
C ALA A 299 -5.45 9.82 6.65
N ASP A 300 -5.37 11.09 7.08
CA ASP A 300 -4.18 11.93 6.94
C ASP A 300 -2.94 11.30 7.61
N GLY A 301 -3.08 10.82 8.85
CA GLY A 301 -2.00 10.13 9.54
C GLY A 301 -1.54 8.86 8.81
N THR A 302 -2.48 8.10 8.26
CA THR A 302 -2.18 6.88 7.50
C THR A 302 -1.49 7.20 6.16
N ILE A 303 -1.92 8.26 5.47
CA ILE A 303 -1.29 8.75 4.24
C ILE A 303 0.17 9.11 4.51
N LEU A 304 0.43 9.93 5.54
CA LEU A 304 1.79 10.34 5.90
C LEU A 304 2.70 9.13 6.18
N SER A 305 2.21 8.17 6.96
CA SER A 305 2.95 6.94 7.27
C SER A 305 3.26 6.14 6.00
N LYS A 306 2.26 5.91 5.13
CA LYS A 306 2.45 5.14 3.89
C LYS A 306 3.35 5.85 2.87
N MET A 307 3.33 7.18 2.82
CA MET A 307 4.28 7.95 2.01
C MET A 307 5.72 7.73 2.47
N GLN A 308 5.96 7.69 3.79
CA GLN A 308 7.29 7.40 4.34
C GLN A 308 7.72 5.96 4.04
N ASP A 309 6.82 4.99 4.17
CA ASP A 309 7.09 3.59 3.81
C ASP A 309 7.41 3.44 2.32
N MET A 310 6.66 4.14 1.46
CA MET A 310 6.88 4.11 0.02
C MET A 310 8.25 4.70 -0.34
N GLN A 311 8.60 5.85 0.24
CA GLN A 311 9.92 6.47 0.05
C GLN A 311 11.04 5.52 0.50
N SER A 312 10.89 4.92 1.67
CA SER A 312 11.88 3.96 2.20
C SER A 312 12.07 2.75 1.28
N ASN A 313 11.00 2.23 0.67
CA ASN A 313 11.11 1.15 -0.32
C ASN A 313 11.78 1.61 -1.61
N MET A 314 11.52 2.84 -2.08
CA MET A 314 12.21 3.39 -3.26
C MET A 314 13.71 3.61 -3.00
N ASP A 315 14.09 4.08 -1.81
CA ASP A 315 15.50 4.22 -1.42
C ASP A 315 16.20 2.84 -1.40
N LEU A 316 15.49 1.79 -0.99
CA LEU A 316 15.99 0.41 -1.04
C LEU A 316 16.11 -0.11 -2.48
N VAL A 317 15.18 0.22 -3.37
CA VAL A 317 15.31 -0.07 -4.82
C VAL A 317 16.58 0.56 -5.38
N ASP A 318 16.84 1.82 -5.07
CA ASP A 318 18.03 2.54 -5.53
C ASP A 318 19.32 1.92 -4.98
N MET A 319 19.33 1.50 -3.71
CA MET A 319 20.46 0.79 -3.13
C MET A 319 20.71 -0.56 -3.82
N ALA A 320 19.67 -1.34 -4.10
CA ALA A 320 19.79 -2.60 -4.83
C ALA A 320 20.31 -2.40 -6.27
N LEU A 321 19.86 -1.34 -6.95
CA LEU A 321 20.38 -0.96 -8.27
C LEU A 321 21.85 -0.56 -8.23
N LYS A 322 22.28 0.20 -7.22
CA LYS A 322 23.70 0.54 -7.01
C LYS A 322 24.55 -0.71 -6.76
N GLU A 323 24.04 -1.70 -6.02
CA GLU A 323 24.73 -2.99 -5.86
C GLU A 323 24.87 -3.72 -7.19
N VAL A 324 23.80 -3.78 -7.99
CA VAL A 324 23.86 -4.38 -9.34
C VAL A 324 24.91 -3.67 -10.19
N GLU A 325 24.95 -2.34 -10.20
CA GLU A 325 25.94 -1.55 -10.94
C GLU A 325 27.38 -1.82 -10.49
N ALA A 326 27.62 -1.92 -9.19
CA ALA A 326 28.93 -2.26 -8.63
C ALA A 326 29.39 -3.69 -9.01
N LEU A 327 28.45 -4.61 -9.21
CA LEU A 327 28.74 -5.99 -9.62
C LEU A 327 29.03 -6.12 -11.12
N LYS A 328 28.51 -5.22 -11.98
CA LYS A 328 28.63 -5.32 -13.45
C LYS A 328 30.06 -5.55 -13.95
N PRO A 329 31.09 -4.79 -13.52
CA PRO A 329 32.44 -4.95 -14.05
C PRO A 329 33.07 -6.31 -13.73
N MET A 330 32.67 -6.91 -12.61
CA MET A 330 33.19 -8.22 -12.19
C MET A 330 32.40 -9.38 -12.81
N CYS A 331 31.08 -9.19 -13.00
CA CYS A 331 30.13 -10.28 -13.22
C CYS A 331 29.52 -10.34 -14.62
N ILE A 332 29.64 -9.29 -15.43
CA ILE A 332 29.15 -9.27 -16.81
C ILE A 332 30.35 -9.37 -17.75
N ASP A 333 30.49 -10.53 -18.40
CA ASP A 333 31.51 -10.72 -19.43
C ASP A 333 31.08 -10.05 -20.74
N THR A 334 31.96 -9.24 -21.32
CA THR A 334 31.75 -8.55 -22.60
C THR A 334 32.30 -9.32 -23.82
N GLY A 335 32.73 -10.56 -23.62
CA GLY A 335 33.39 -11.39 -24.64
C GLY A 335 32.78 -12.78 -24.76
N MET A 336 33.61 -13.82 -24.65
CA MET A 336 33.16 -15.22 -24.67
C MET A 336 32.34 -15.53 -23.42
N SER A 337 31.28 -16.32 -23.55
CA SER A 337 30.50 -16.80 -22.40
C SER A 337 31.33 -17.74 -21.51
N TYR A 338 30.94 -17.88 -20.24
CA TYR A 338 31.56 -18.86 -19.33
C TYR A 338 31.55 -20.29 -19.92
N ALA A 339 30.43 -20.68 -20.55
CA ALA A 339 30.31 -22.01 -21.15
C ALA A 339 31.35 -22.24 -22.26
N GLU A 340 31.57 -21.24 -23.12
CA GLU A 340 32.59 -21.30 -24.17
C GLU A 340 34.02 -21.32 -23.60
N ARG A 341 34.28 -20.59 -22.51
CA ARG A 341 35.61 -20.61 -21.84
C ARG A 341 35.89 -21.93 -21.16
N VAL A 342 34.90 -22.52 -20.49
CA VAL A 342 35.02 -23.87 -19.90
C VAL A 342 35.30 -24.90 -20.98
N ALA A 343 34.52 -24.90 -22.07
CA ALA A 343 34.72 -25.84 -23.18
C ALA A 343 36.14 -25.72 -23.78
N LYS A 344 36.60 -24.50 -24.07
CA LYS A 344 37.97 -24.28 -24.57
C LYS A 344 39.04 -24.78 -23.61
N ARG A 345 38.91 -24.48 -22.32
CA ARG A 345 39.87 -24.91 -21.30
C ARG A 345 39.89 -26.42 -21.14
N GLU A 346 38.75 -27.08 -21.17
CA GLU A 346 38.66 -28.54 -21.12
C GLU A 346 39.38 -29.19 -22.31
N GLU A 347 39.23 -28.63 -23.52
CA GLU A 347 39.97 -29.11 -24.69
C GLU A 347 41.48 -28.86 -24.57
N GLU A 348 41.91 -27.70 -24.05
CA GLU A 348 43.33 -27.42 -23.77
C GLU A 348 43.93 -28.38 -22.74
N VAL A 349 43.20 -28.67 -21.65
CA VAL A 349 43.63 -29.62 -20.61
C VAL A 349 43.73 -31.03 -21.20
N LYS A 350 42.74 -31.47 -22.00
CA LYS A 350 42.78 -32.77 -22.69
C LYS A 350 43.98 -32.87 -23.64
N ALA A 351 44.29 -31.81 -24.38
CA ALA A 351 45.47 -31.76 -25.25
C ALA A 351 46.76 -31.89 -24.44
N LEU A 352 46.90 -31.12 -23.35
CA LEU A 352 48.07 -31.16 -22.48
C LEU A 352 48.23 -32.52 -21.79
N GLN A 353 47.14 -33.17 -21.38
CA GLN A 353 47.15 -34.51 -20.81
C GLN A 353 47.65 -35.55 -21.84
N LYS A 354 47.16 -35.50 -23.09
CA LYS A 354 47.67 -36.39 -24.17
C LYS A 354 49.17 -36.21 -24.38
N VAL A 355 49.65 -34.97 -24.42
CA VAL A 355 51.08 -34.64 -24.55
C VAL A 355 51.87 -35.14 -23.36
N PHE A 356 51.35 -34.96 -22.14
CA PHE A 356 51.97 -35.43 -20.91
C PHE A 356 52.13 -36.96 -20.89
N CYS A 357 51.13 -37.70 -21.37
CA CYS A 357 51.17 -39.15 -21.44
C CYS A 357 52.15 -39.70 -22.48
N ILE A 358 52.37 -38.98 -23.59
CA ILE A 358 53.45 -39.31 -24.54
C ILE A 358 54.82 -39.19 -23.86
N LEU A 359 54.97 -38.28 -22.90
CA LEU A 359 56.23 -38.02 -22.19
C LEU A 359 56.43 -38.89 -20.93
N ASP A 360 55.42 -39.66 -20.50
CA ASP A 360 55.51 -40.55 -19.32
C ASP A 360 55.96 -41.98 -19.69
N ASP A 361 57.16 -42.10 -20.26
CA ASP A 361 57.76 -43.36 -20.76
C ASP A 361 57.86 -44.49 -19.70
N ALA A 362 57.94 -44.11 -18.42
CA ALA A 362 58.06 -45.06 -17.31
C ALA A 362 56.71 -45.52 -16.72
N GLY A 363 55.58 -44.97 -17.19
CA GLY A 363 54.23 -45.30 -16.72
C GLY A 363 54.06 -45.11 -15.21
N VAL A 364 54.79 -44.16 -14.63
CA VAL A 364 54.84 -43.90 -13.18
C VAL A 364 53.59 -43.14 -12.75
N GLU A 365 52.97 -42.38 -13.66
CA GLU A 365 51.81 -41.53 -13.38
C GLU A 365 50.54 -42.09 -14.03
N LYS A 366 50.21 -43.36 -13.72
CA LYS A 366 49.02 -44.06 -14.24
C LYS A 366 47.70 -43.33 -13.96
N THR A 367 47.65 -42.47 -12.94
CA THR A 367 46.44 -41.73 -12.56
C THR A 367 46.09 -40.60 -13.54
N LEU A 368 47.08 -39.93 -14.14
CA LEU A 368 46.85 -38.86 -15.12
C LEU A 368 46.60 -39.40 -16.54
N CYS A 369 47.13 -40.60 -16.85
CA CYS A 369 47.05 -41.21 -18.17
C CYS A 369 46.04 -42.36 -18.28
N GLY A 370 45.49 -42.84 -17.16
CA GLY A 370 44.61 -44.01 -17.12
C GLY A 370 43.14 -43.75 -16.80
N SER A 371 42.71 -42.54 -16.42
CA SER A 371 41.35 -42.32 -15.88
C SER A 371 40.35 -41.61 -16.81
N TRP A 372 40.67 -41.35 -18.07
CA TRP A 372 39.75 -40.70 -19.01
C TRP A 372 39.74 -41.42 -20.37
N GLY A 373 39.47 -42.73 -20.33
CA GLY A 373 38.95 -43.46 -21.47
C GLY A 373 37.46 -43.13 -21.62
N TYR A 374 37.07 -42.85 -22.87
CA TYR A 374 35.71 -42.65 -23.41
C TYR A 374 34.51 -42.93 -22.50
#